data_AF-A0A849Y5K5-F1
#
_entry.id   AF-A0A849Y5K5-F1
#
_cell.length_a   1.000
_cell.length_b   1.000
_cell.length_c   1.000
_cell.angle_alpha   90.00
_cell.angle_beta   90.00
_cell.angle_gamma   90.00
#
_symmetry.space_group_name_H-M   'P 1'
#
loop_
_entity.id
_entity.type
_entity.pdbx_description
1 polymer ?
#
loop_
_entity_poly.entity_id
_entity_poly.type
_entity_poly.pdbx_seq_one_letter_code
_entity_poly.pdbx_strand_id
1 'polypeptide(L)'
;GLDISARACRRARARCRDLVNTRIVRADLIRFQDPAGFDLILAAEMLYYLWDRASDREGVAERLGALVRPGGWVVLVLGGSGIEQDWEGWLEARAGLARIETRFLEDPVRPWRFSLLRKSGGSPPQPT
;
A
#
# COMPACT_ATOMS: atom_id res chain seq x y z
N GLY A 1 0.93 -2.04 11.20
CA GLY A 1 1.71 -2.92 10.31
C GLY A 1 0.91 -4.17 10.02
N LEU A 2 0.94 -4.64 8.77
CA LEU A 2 0.18 -5.78 8.27
C LEU A 2 1.12 -6.73 7.51
N ASP A 3 1.03 -8.03 7.77
CA ASP A 3 1.82 -9.05 7.09
C ASP A 3 1.10 -10.42 7.16
N ILE A 4 1.19 -11.26 6.12
CA ILE A 4 0.58 -12.60 6.12
C ILE A 4 1.40 -13.60 6.97
N SER A 5 2.70 -13.34 7.15
CA SER A 5 3.66 -14.18 7.84
C SER A 5 3.60 -14.01 9.35
N ALA A 6 3.19 -15.06 10.05
CA ALA A 6 3.23 -15.11 11.52
C ALA A 6 4.65 -14.84 12.09
N ARG A 7 5.69 -15.31 11.39
CA ARG A 7 7.09 -15.08 11.79
C ARG A 7 7.44 -13.60 11.69
N ALA A 8 7.04 -12.91 10.62
CA ALA A 8 7.28 -11.48 10.46
C ALA A 8 6.54 -10.66 11.51
N CYS A 9 5.25 -10.94 11.73
CA CYS A 9 4.47 -10.27 12.77
C CYS A 9 5.08 -10.41 14.16
N ARG A 10 5.54 -11.61 14.54
CA ARG A 10 6.22 -11.81 15.84
C ARG A 10 7.46 -10.94 15.99
N ARG A 11 8.32 -10.88 14.96
CA ARG A 11 9.52 -10.02 14.99
C ARG A 11 9.15 -8.54 15.06
N ALA A 12 8.14 -8.10 14.30
CA ALA A 12 7.68 -6.72 14.32
C ALA A 12 7.13 -6.34 15.71
N ARG A 13 6.31 -7.19 16.34
CA ARG A 13 5.82 -6.96 17.71
C ARG A 13 6.96 -6.86 18.73
N ALA A 14 7.96 -7.73 18.64
CA ALA A 14 9.10 -7.68 19.55
C ALA A 14 9.92 -6.38 19.41
N ARG A 15 10.09 -5.88 18.17
CA ARG A 15 10.79 -4.61 17.90
C ARG A 15 9.99 -3.38 18.30
N CYS A 16 8.68 -3.43 18.17
CA CYS A 16 7.78 -2.32 18.49
C CYS A 16 7.17 -2.42 19.90
N ARG A 17 7.70 -3.29 20.79
CA ARG A 17 7.08 -3.59 22.08
C ARG A 17 6.90 -2.35 22.98
N ASP A 18 7.79 -1.37 22.83
CA ASP A 18 7.82 -0.15 23.64
C ASP A 18 7.02 0.99 22.98
N LEU A 19 6.37 0.74 21.83
CA LEU A 19 5.58 1.73 21.08
C LEU A 19 4.07 1.53 21.30
N VAL A 20 3.47 2.41 22.11
CA VAL A 20 2.06 2.31 22.54
C VAL A 20 1.04 2.59 21.43
N ASN A 21 1.44 3.27 20.35
CA ASN A 21 0.57 3.65 19.23
C ASN A 21 0.73 2.72 18.02
N THR A 22 1.25 1.50 18.21
CA THR A 22 1.49 0.56 17.12
C THR A 22 0.64 -0.70 17.23
N ARG A 23 0.02 -1.08 16.12
CA ARG A 23 -0.71 -2.35 15.98
C ARG A 23 -0.10 -3.17 14.87
N ILE A 24 0.29 -4.40 15.18
CA ILE A 24 0.77 -5.38 14.20
C ILE A 24 -0.28 -6.47 14.00
N VAL A 25 -0.84 -6.54 12.79
CA VAL A 25 -1.90 -7.47 12.42
C VAL A 25 -1.32 -8.52 11.47
N ARG A 26 -1.64 -9.81 11.74
CA ARG A 26 -1.39 -10.86 10.76
C ARG A 26 -2.61 -10.95 9.85
N ALA A 27 -2.48 -10.57 8.59
CA ALA A 27 -3.57 -10.60 7.64
C ALA A 27 -3.04 -10.67 6.21
N ASP A 28 -3.86 -11.19 5.31
CA ASP A 28 -3.70 -11.03 3.88
C ASP A 28 -4.19 -9.64 3.48
N LEU A 29 -3.37 -8.86 2.76
CA LEU A 29 -3.74 -7.54 2.29
C LEU A 29 -5.07 -7.59 1.57
N ILE A 30 -5.23 -8.45 0.56
CA ILE A 30 -6.38 -8.49 -0.35
C ILE A 30 -7.70 -8.68 0.43
N ARG A 31 -7.66 -9.42 1.55
CA ARG A 31 -8.83 -9.72 2.39
C ARG A 31 -8.99 -8.81 3.60
N PHE A 32 -8.02 -7.93 3.86
CA PHE A 32 -8.00 -7.15 5.09
C PHE A 32 -8.98 -5.98 5.04
N GLN A 33 -9.85 -5.90 6.03
CA GLN A 33 -10.80 -4.80 6.16
C GLN A 33 -10.51 -4.00 7.42
N ASP A 34 -10.58 -2.68 7.30
CA ASP A 34 -10.58 -1.76 8.44
C ASP A 34 -11.56 -0.63 8.15
N PRO A 35 -12.70 -0.55 8.89
CA PRO A 35 -13.69 0.49 8.66
C PRO A 35 -13.18 1.90 8.97
N ALA A 36 -12.12 2.03 9.77
CA ALA A 36 -11.52 3.32 10.05
C ALA A 36 -10.71 3.86 8.85
N GLY A 37 -10.18 2.98 8.01
CA GLY A 37 -9.26 3.35 6.93
C GLY A 37 -7.99 4.05 7.44
N PHE A 38 -7.19 4.56 6.50
CA PHE A 38 -5.91 5.20 6.78
C PHE A 38 -5.72 6.49 5.97
N ASP A 39 -5.15 7.51 6.58
CA ASP A 39 -4.75 8.74 5.90
C ASP A 39 -3.46 8.55 5.07
N LEU A 40 -2.67 7.53 5.40
CA LEU A 40 -1.46 7.12 4.69
C LEU A 40 -1.31 5.60 4.71
N ILE A 41 -1.09 5.01 3.54
CA ILE A 41 -0.67 3.62 3.37
C ILE A 41 0.73 3.61 2.76
N LEU A 42 1.67 2.92 3.42
CA LEU A 42 3.01 2.66 2.87
C LEU A 42 3.10 1.19 2.47
N ALA A 43 3.18 0.93 1.16
CA ALA A 43 3.40 -0.39 0.60
C ALA A 43 4.86 -0.49 0.13
N ALA A 44 5.73 -0.88 1.05
CA ALA A 44 7.16 -1.01 0.76
C ALA A 44 7.52 -2.48 0.53
N GLU A 45 8.09 -2.77 -0.64
CA GLU A 45 8.77 -4.05 -0.93
C GLU A 45 7.91 -5.30 -0.74
N MET A 46 6.64 -5.22 -1.14
CA MET A 46 5.69 -6.33 -0.95
C MET A 46 4.82 -6.60 -2.18
N LEU A 47 4.44 -5.58 -2.95
CA LEU A 47 3.47 -5.77 -4.03
C LEU A 47 3.99 -6.64 -5.17
N TYR A 48 5.31 -6.81 -5.31
CA TYR A 48 5.86 -7.59 -6.42
C TYR A 48 5.49 -9.08 -6.41
N TYR A 49 5.07 -9.62 -5.26
CA TYR A 49 4.54 -10.98 -5.17
C TYR A 49 3.12 -11.12 -5.73
N LEU A 50 2.41 -10.01 -5.96
CA LEU A 50 0.99 -9.98 -6.31
C LEU A 50 0.77 -9.52 -7.77
N TRP A 51 1.83 -9.42 -8.58
CA TRP A 51 1.75 -8.86 -9.93
C TRP A 51 1.24 -9.86 -10.97
N ASP A 52 1.70 -11.11 -10.92
CA ASP A 52 1.53 -12.06 -12.03
C ASP A 52 0.06 -12.44 -12.27
N ARG A 53 -0.76 -12.46 -11.21
CA ARG A 53 -2.18 -12.83 -11.29
C ARG A 53 -3.04 -11.58 -11.39
N ALA A 54 -3.90 -11.52 -12.41
CA ALA A 54 -4.85 -10.41 -12.59
C ALA A 54 -5.78 -10.25 -11.36
N SER A 55 -6.29 -11.36 -10.80
CA SER A 55 -7.13 -11.34 -9.61
C SER A 55 -6.44 -10.73 -8.39
N ASP A 56 -5.13 -10.94 -8.25
CA ASP A 56 -4.37 -10.41 -7.11
C ASP A 56 -4.16 -8.90 -7.28
N ARG A 57 -3.87 -8.44 -8.50
CA ARG A 57 -3.79 -7.02 -8.83
C ARG A 57 -5.14 -6.30 -8.64
N GLU A 58 -6.24 -6.92 -9.04
CA GLU A 58 -7.60 -6.42 -8.81
C GLU A 58 -7.88 -6.30 -7.31
N GLY A 59 -7.59 -7.36 -6.55
CA GLY A 59 -7.74 -7.37 -5.10
C GLY A 59 -6.90 -6.28 -4.41
N VAL A 60 -5.66 -6.06 -4.85
CA VAL A 60 -4.81 -4.98 -4.34
C VAL A 60 -5.42 -3.61 -4.63
N ALA A 61 -5.88 -3.37 -5.86
CA ALA A 61 -6.45 -2.08 -6.25
C ALA A 61 -7.74 -1.78 -5.49
N GLU A 62 -8.66 -2.73 -5.43
CA GLU A 62 -9.89 -2.61 -4.64
C GLU A 62 -9.55 -2.30 -3.18
N ARG A 63 -8.58 -3.04 -2.63
CA ARG A 63 -8.29 -2.96 -1.22
C ARG A 63 -7.58 -1.70 -0.79
N LEU A 64 -6.56 -1.28 -1.53
CA LEU A 64 -5.87 -0.02 -1.27
C LEU A 64 -6.82 1.14 -1.48
N GLY A 65 -7.62 1.13 -2.55
CA GLY A 65 -8.66 2.11 -2.81
C GLY A 65 -9.67 2.21 -1.67
N ALA A 66 -10.11 1.10 -1.09
CA ALA A 66 -11.08 1.10 0.00
C ALA A 66 -10.47 1.43 1.38
N LEU A 67 -9.20 1.10 1.64
CA LEU A 67 -8.53 1.39 2.93
C LEU A 67 -8.03 2.82 3.03
N VAL A 68 -7.60 3.44 1.93
CA VAL A 68 -7.14 4.84 1.98
C VAL A 68 -8.34 5.77 2.04
N ARG A 69 -8.32 6.70 3.01
CA ARG A 69 -9.39 7.69 3.19
C ARG A 69 -9.36 8.70 2.03
N PRO A 70 -10.51 9.34 1.69
CA PRO A 70 -10.52 10.45 0.74
C PRO A 70 -9.50 11.52 1.14
N GLY A 71 -8.71 12.03 0.19
CA GLY A 71 -7.63 12.98 0.45
C GLY A 71 -6.33 12.36 1.00
N GLY A 72 -6.36 11.08 1.40
CA GLY A 72 -5.22 10.33 1.91
C GLY A 72 -4.25 9.86 0.82
N TRP A 73 -3.15 9.24 1.26
CA TRP A 73 -2.00 8.92 0.43
C TRP A 73 -1.69 7.43 0.40
N VAL A 74 -1.20 6.97 -0.75
CA VAL A 74 -0.57 5.67 -0.93
C VAL A 74 0.85 5.91 -1.42
N VAL A 75 1.83 5.37 -0.70
CA VAL A 75 3.24 5.42 -1.07
C VAL A 75 3.68 4.02 -1.46
N LEU A 76 4.16 3.87 -2.68
CA LEU A 76 4.77 2.64 -3.17
C LEU A 76 6.29 2.76 -3.07
N VAL A 77 6.93 1.73 -2.54
CA VAL A 77 8.39 1.55 -2.63
C VAL A 77 8.65 0.22 -3.30
N LEU A 78 9.21 0.29 -4.50
CA LEU A 78 9.46 -0.86 -5.37
C LEU A 78 10.96 -0.91 -5.71
N GLY A 79 11.54 -2.09 -5.68
CA GLY A 79 12.90 -2.33 -6.13
C GLY A 79 13.04 -3.70 -6.80
N GLY A 80 14.19 -3.94 -7.41
CA GLY A 80 14.49 -5.23 -8.06
C GLY A 80 13.43 -5.57 -9.11
N SER A 81 12.89 -6.80 -9.09
CA SER A 81 11.87 -7.23 -10.06
C SER A 81 10.56 -6.43 -10.00
N GLY A 82 10.29 -5.73 -8.89
CA GLY A 82 9.10 -4.88 -8.76
C GLY A 82 9.21 -3.55 -9.51
N ILE A 83 10.41 -3.14 -9.94
CA ILE A 83 10.61 -1.79 -10.49
C ILE A 83 9.89 -1.59 -11.83
N GLU A 84 9.82 -2.64 -12.65
CA GLU A 84 9.18 -2.65 -13.98
C GLU A 84 7.66 -2.90 -13.91
N GLN A 85 7.12 -3.23 -12.75
CA GLN A 85 5.71 -3.56 -12.58
C GLN A 85 4.90 -2.29 -12.39
N ASP A 86 4.07 -1.94 -13.37
CA ASP A 86 3.25 -0.72 -13.38
C ASP A 86 2.07 -0.76 -12.39
N TRP A 87 2.39 -0.81 -11.10
CA TRP A 87 1.42 -0.70 -10.01
C TRP A 87 0.73 0.66 -10.00
N GLU A 88 1.43 1.72 -10.39
CA GLU A 88 0.92 3.08 -10.45
C GLU A 88 -0.22 3.17 -11.46
N GLY A 89 0.04 2.84 -12.73
CA GLY A 89 -0.99 2.87 -13.76
C GLY A 89 -2.17 1.95 -13.43
N TRP A 90 -1.89 0.79 -12.80
CA TRP A 90 -2.94 -0.12 -12.37
C TRP A 90 -3.84 0.49 -11.27
N LEU A 91 -3.24 1.12 -10.26
CA LEU A 91 -3.95 1.78 -9.17
C LEU A 91 -4.68 3.04 -9.64
N GLU A 92 -4.09 3.81 -10.56
CA GLU A 92 -4.74 4.97 -11.17
C GLU A 92 -6.03 4.58 -11.89
N ALA A 93 -5.99 3.49 -12.65
CA ALA A 93 -7.14 3.02 -13.41
C ALA A 93 -8.28 2.42 -12.55
N ARG A 94 -7.98 1.93 -11.33
CA ARG A 94 -8.91 1.05 -10.59
C ARG A 94 -9.16 1.41 -9.13
N ALA A 95 -8.33 2.22 -8.50
CA ALA A 95 -8.39 2.50 -7.06
C ALA A 95 -8.82 3.93 -6.71
N GLY A 96 -9.15 4.77 -7.71
CA GLY A 96 -9.49 6.19 -7.49
C GLY A 96 -8.30 7.00 -6.95
N LEU A 97 -7.08 6.55 -7.29
CA LEU A 97 -5.82 7.18 -6.92
C LEU A 97 -5.29 7.98 -8.10
N ALA A 98 -4.68 9.13 -7.83
CA ALA A 98 -3.95 9.91 -8.82
C ALA A 98 -2.48 9.93 -8.43
N ARG A 99 -1.59 9.63 -9.37
CA ARG A 99 -0.15 9.74 -9.13
C ARG A 99 0.25 11.22 -9.08
N ILE A 100 0.91 11.59 -7.99
CA ILE A 100 1.44 12.95 -7.78
C ILE A 100 2.89 13.01 -8.21
N GLU A 101 3.68 12.00 -7.84
CA GLU A 101 5.10 11.98 -8.15
C GLU A 101 5.61 10.54 -8.22
N THR A 102 6.59 10.29 -9.09
CA THR A 102 7.41 9.10 -9.09
C THR A 102 8.87 9.51 -9.16
N ARG A 103 9.70 8.96 -8.27
CA ARG A 103 11.15 9.13 -8.28
C ARG A 103 11.83 7.79 -8.44
N PHE A 104 12.85 7.80 -9.27
CA PHE A 104 13.79 6.69 -9.40
C PHE A 104 15.05 7.06 -8.64
N LEU A 105 15.52 6.14 -7.81
CA LEU A 105 16.82 6.24 -7.19
C LEU A 105 17.70 5.17 -7.81
N GLU A 106 18.70 5.63 -8.55
CA GLU A 106 19.78 4.76 -9.00
C GLU A 106 20.60 4.35 -7.79
N ASP A 107 20.75 3.06 -7.59
CA ASP A 107 21.60 2.46 -6.58
C ASP A 107 22.41 1.35 -7.24
N PRO A 108 23.74 1.30 -7.05
CA PRO A 108 24.63 0.37 -7.77
C PRO A 108 24.32 -1.10 -7.52
N VAL A 109 23.65 -1.42 -6.41
CA VAL A 109 23.28 -2.79 -6.03
C VAL A 109 21.88 -3.11 -6.49
N ARG A 110 20.94 -2.18 -6.29
CA ARG A 110 19.53 -2.39 -6.64
C ARG A 110 18.78 -1.07 -6.82
N PRO A 111 18.28 -0.74 -8.02
CA PRO A 111 17.52 0.49 -8.23
C PRO A 111 16.18 0.45 -7.48
N TRP A 112 15.71 1.65 -7.13
CA TRP A 112 14.46 1.86 -6.41
C TRP A 112 13.54 2.83 -7.16
N ARG A 113 12.25 2.62 -6.97
CA ARG A 113 11.18 3.48 -7.47
C ARG A 113 10.21 3.79 -6.34
N PHE A 114 10.01 5.08 -6.10
CA PHE A 114 9.14 5.62 -5.09
C PHE A 114 8.01 6.36 -5.77
N SER A 115 6.77 6.01 -5.47
CA SER A 115 5.61 6.68 -6.05
C SER A 115 4.67 7.16 -4.97
N LEU A 116 4.23 8.41 -5.09
CA LEU A 116 3.25 9.04 -4.24
C LEU A 116 1.95 9.12 -5.03
N LEU A 117 0.91 8.45 -4.54
CA LEU A 117 -0.44 8.51 -5.07
C LEU A 117 -1.38 9.11 -4.03
N ARG A 118 -2.35 9.89 -4.48
CA ARG A 118 -3.33 10.54 -3.63
C ARG A 118 -4.73 10.12 -4.03
N LYS A 119 -5.57 9.80 -3.05
CA LYS A 119 -6.99 9.56 -3.30
C LYS A 119 -7.72 10.88 -3.42
N SER A 120 -8.55 11.02 -4.43
CA SER A 120 -9.41 12.19 -4.60
C SER A 120 -10.20 12.45 -3.32
N GLY A 121 -10.17 13.69 -2.84
CA GLY A 121 -11.05 14.13 -1.76
C GLY A 121 -12.45 14.28 -2.34
N GLY A 122 -13.28 13.24 -2.29
CA GLY A 122 -14.71 13.45 -2.43
C GLY A 122 -15.19 14.37 -1.30
N SER A 123 -16.06 15.34 -1.60
CA SER A 123 -16.77 16.06 -0.53
C SER A 123 -17.42 15.04 0.40
N PRO A 124 -17.38 15.24 1.74
CA PRO A 124 -18.10 14.37 2.65
C PRO A 124 -19.59 14.35 2.25
N PRO A 125 -20.29 13.21 2.41
CA PRO A 125 -21.73 13.18 2.21
C PRO A 125 -22.38 14.24 3.10
N GLN A 126 -23.17 15.14 2.50
CA GLN A 126 -24.01 16.07 3.24
C GLN A 126 -24.99 15.24 4.09
N PRO A 127 -25.10 15.49 5.40
CA PRO A 127 -26.12 14.82 6.20
C PRO A 127 -27.50 15.22 5.69
N THR A 128 -28.35 14.21 5.47
CA THR A 128 -29.79 14.34 5.19
C THR A 128 -30.55 14.83 6.39
#